data_AF-A0A4D6KD56-F1
#
_entry.id   AF-A0A4D6KD56-F1
#
_cell.length_a   1.000
_cell.length_b   1.000
_cell.length_c   1.000
_cell.angle_alpha   90.00
_cell.angle_beta   90.00
_cell.angle_gamma   90.00
#
_symmetry.space_group_name_H-M   'P 1'
#
loop_
_entity.id
_entity.type
_entity.pdbx_description
1 polymer ?
#
loop_
_entity_poly.entity_id
_entity_poly.type
_entity_poly.pdbx_seq_one_letter_code
_entity_poly.pdbx_strand_id
1 'polypeptide(L)'
;MCGRYSLFAPREDIEERFGATFAQAYEPRYNAAPRQSLPVITADEPGTIQRMEWGLIPSWADDRGEFEFINARAETVTEKRSFAEAYEQRRCLVPADGFYEWREEGTEKQPYRVTRDDQRPFAMAGLWERWRPPQRQTGLGEFGTRTDGEHDEATTVETFTVLTTEPNEFVRELHHRMSVILDPGEEAIWLHGDDDERRALLEPYDGELAARPVSTAVNDPSNDSPAVLDAPGA
;
A
#
# COMPACT_ATOMS: atom_id res chain seq x y z
N MET A 1 -7.12 0.49 -10.61
CA MET A 1 -5.73 0.74 -10.18
C MET A 1 -5.91 0.65 -8.70
N CYS A 2 -5.25 -0.32 -8.06
CA CYS A 2 -5.60 -0.70 -6.71
C CYS A 2 -5.47 0.50 -5.76
N GLY A 3 -6.61 1.11 -5.42
CA GLY A 3 -6.73 2.26 -4.53
C GLY A 3 -7.50 1.91 -3.26
N ARG A 4 -7.83 0.62 -3.09
CA ARG A 4 -8.49 0.10 -1.90
C ARG A 4 -8.16 -1.36 -1.70
N TYR A 5 -7.88 -1.73 -0.46
CA TYR A 5 -7.67 -3.13 -0.10
C TYR A 5 -8.22 -3.46 1.29
N SER A 6 -8.13 -4.72 1.68
CA SER A 6 -8.53 -5.20 2.99
C SER A 6 -7.44 -6.05 3.64
N LEU A 7 -7.41 -6.01 4.96
CA LEU A 7 -6.61 -6.86 5.83
C LEU A 7 -7.35 -6.99 7.18
N PHE A 8 -8.33 -7.88 7.23
CA PHE A 8 -9.13 -8.21 8.39
C PHE A 8 -8.99 -9.68 8.84
N ALA A 9 -8.15 -10.49 8.18
CA ALA A 9 -7.78 -11.82 8.64
C ALA A 9 -7.31 -11.78 10.12
N PRO A 10 -7.54 -12.86 10.90
CA PRO A 10 -7.07 -12.93 12.28
C PRO A 10 -5.58 -12.59 12.41
N ARG A 11 -5.21 -11.87 13.49
CA ARG A 11 -3.82 -11.46 13.75
C ARG A 11 -2.85 -12.64 13.63
N GLU A 12 -3.19 -13.74 14.28
CA GLU A 12 -2.37 -14.96 14.34
C GLU A 12 -2.14 -15.58 12.95
N ASP A 13 -3.17 -15.60 12.10
CA ASP A 13 -3.06 -16.09 10.72
C ASP A 13 -2.12 -15.21 9.88
N ILE A 14 -2.15 -13.89 10.09
CA ILE A 14 -1.25 -12.94 9.41
C ILE A 14 0.18 -13.14 9.91
N GLU A 15 0.38 -13.19 11.23
CA GLU A 15 1.71 -13.34 11.82
C GLU A 15 2.37 -14.67 11.43
N GLU A 16 1.59 -15.77 11.39
CA GLU A 16 2.05 -17.08 10.91
C GLU A 16 2.37 -17.06 9.42
N ARG A 17 1.49 -16.50 8.57
CA ARG A 17 1.66 -16.48 7.11
C ARG A 17 2.92 -15.73 6.68
N PHE A 18 3.26 -14.63 7.36
CA PHE A 18 4.41 -13.80 7.01
C PHE A 18 5.65 -14.05 7.89
N GLY A 19 5.54 -14.89 8.92
CA GLY A 19 6.64 -15.12 9.87
C GLY A 19 7.09 -13.83 10.58
N ALA A 20 6.16 -12.91 10.81
CA ALA A 20 6.43 -11.57 11.32
C ALA A 20 5.41 -11.18 12.41
N THR A 21 5.77 -10.30 13.34
CA THR A 21 4.90 -9.89 14.46
C THR A 21 4.49 -8.43 14.33
N PHE A 22 3.23 -8.09 14.65
CA PHE A 22 2.82 -6.68 14.67
C PHE A 22 3.53 -5.90 15.77
N ALA A 23 4.21 -4.82 15.38
CA ALA A 23 4.87 -3.89 16.31
C ALA A 23 3.89 -3.11 17.19
N GLN A 24 2.65 -2.97 16.72
CA GLN A 24 1.58 -2.19 17.35
C GLN A 24 0.33 -3.06 17.51
N ALA A 25 -0.72 -2.53 18.15
CA ALA A 25 -2.01 -3.20 18.19
C ALA A 25 -2.54 -3.42 16.75
N TYR A 26 -2.97 -4.65 16.48
CA TYR A 26 -3.60 -4.99 15.20
C TYR A 26 -5.05 -4.52 15.21
N GLU A 27 -5.44 -3.82 14.15
CA GLU A 27 -6.81 -3.39 13.87
C GLU A 27 -7.19 -3.91 12.48
N PRO A 28 -8.22 -4.75 12.36
CA PRO A 28 -8.76 -5.16 11.08
C PRO A 28 -9.12 -3.96 10.19
N ARG A 29 -8.74 -4.02 8.92
CA ARG A 29 -9.15 -3.05 7.90
C ARG A 29 -9.99 -3.74 6.85
N TYR A 30 -11.28 -3.40 6.81
CA TYR A 30 -12.18 -3.81 5.74
C TYR A 30 -12.04 -2.90 4.53
N ASN A 31 -11.64 -1.64 4.73
CA ASN A 31 -11.62 -0.61 3.69
C ASN A 31 -10.36 0.27 3.76
N ALA A 32 -9.18 -0.36 3.63
CA ALA A 32 -7.88 0.32 3.68
C ALA A 32 -7.67 1.23 2.47
N ALA A 33 -7.43 2.52 2.71
CA ALA A 33 -7.39 3.60 1.71
C ALA A 33 -6.13 4.49 1.83
N PRO A 34 -5.79 5.28 0.80
CA PRO A 34 -4.69 6.25 0.86
C PRO A 34 -4.75 7.21 2.07
N ARG A 35 -3.58 7.72 2.47
CA ARG A 35 -3.32 8.52 3.68
C ARG A 35 -3.53 7.81 5.02
N GLN A 36 -3.97 6.56 5.02
CA GLN A 36 -4.05 5.79 6.25
C GLN A 36 -2.67 5.22 6.59
N SER A 37 -2.38 5.13 7.89
CA SER A 37 -1.24 4.37 8.41
C SER A 37 -1.59 2.88 8.36
N LEU A 38 -0.91 2.09 7.52
CA LEU A 38 -1.27 0.72 7.21
C LEU A 38 -0.10 -0.25 7.38
N PRO A 39 -0.36 -1.55 7.63
CA PRO A 39 0.67 -2.56 7.84
C PRO A 39 1.60 -2.75 6.65
N VAL A 40 2.91 -2.81 6.91
CA VAL A 40 3.96 -3.13 5.95
C VAL A 40 5.07 -3.94 6.63
N ILE A 41 5.79 -4.75 5.85
CA ILE A 41 6.99 -5.49 6.30
C ILE A 41 8.16 -5.00 5.44
N THR A 42 9.23 -4.49 6.05
CA THR A 42 10.35 -3.90 5.30
C THR A 42 11.49 -4.89 5.12
N ALA A 43 12.38 -4.62 4.16
CA ALA A 43 13.62 -5.39 4.02
C ALA A 43 14.54 -5.24 5.26
N ASP A 44 14.49 -4.11 5.96
CA ASP A 44 15.33 -3.88 7.15
C ASP A 44 14.79 -4.63 8.39
N GLU A 45 13.48 -4.82 8.49
CA GLU A 45 12.81 -5.50 9.59
C GLU A 45 11.83 -6.59 9.11
N PRO A 46 12.30 -7.68 8.47
CA PRO A 46 11.43 -8.68 7.85
C PRO A 46 10.61 -9.49 8.87
N GLY A 47 10.97 -9.47 10.15
CA GLY A 47 10.22 -10.10 11.25
C GLY A 47 9.20 -9.18 11.93
N THR A 48 9.05 -7.94 11.48
CA THR A 48 8.20 -6.92 12.10
C THR A 48 7.17 -6.41 11.10
N ILE A 49 5.89 -6.46 11.48
CA ILE A 49 4.82 -5.76 10.76
C ILE A 49 4.67 -4.36 11.38
N GLN A 50 5.28 -3.37 10.72
CA GLN A 50 5.22 -1.95 11.11
C GLN A 50 4.09 -1.23 10.36
N ARG A 51 3.88 0.05 10.64
CA ARG A 51 2.85 0.86 9.95
C ARG A 51 3.48 2.06 9.25
N MET A 52 3.06 2.32 8.02
CA MET A 52 3.48 3.48 7.23
C MET A 52 2.26 4.13 6.55
N GLU A 53 2.32 5.42 6.21
CA GLU A 53 1.24 6.10 5.51
C GLU A 53 1.20 5.69 4.02
N TRP A 54 0.03 5.27 3.51
CA TRP A 54 -0.11 4.92 2.10
C TRP A 54 -0.23 6.16 1.20
N GLY A 55 0.77 6.36 0.35
CA GLY A 55 0.92 7.54 -0.50
C GLY A 55 2.36 8.02 -0.41
N LEU A 56 3.26 7.42 -1.18
CA LEU A 56 4.69 7.68 -1.08
C LEU A 56 5.01 9.16 -1.36
N ILE A 57 5.72 9.78 -0.42
CA ILE A 57 6.28 11.13 -0.54
C ILE A 57 7.79 10.97 -0.78
N PRO A 58 8.31 11.41 -1.93
CA PRO A 58 9.74 11.35 -2.19
C PRO A 58 10.54 12.14 -1.14
N SER A 59 11.70 11.63 -0.74
CA SER A 59 12.55 12.25 0.29
C SER A 59 12.96 13.70 -0.02
N TRP A 60 12.98 14.07 -1.30
CA TRP A 60 13.32 15.41 -1.80
C TRP A 60 12.13 16.36 -1.94
N ALA A 61 10.90 15.93 -1.65
CA ALA A 61 9.71 16.77 -1.79
C ALA A 61 9.74 17.94 -0.79
N ASP A 62 9.39 19.14 -1.26
CA ASP A 62 9.31 20.33 -0.41
C ASP A 62 7.98 20.41 0.36
N ASP A 63 6.91 19.87 -0.22
CA ASP A 63 5.57 19.82 0.38
C ASP A 63 4.93 18.44 0.17
N ARG A 64 4.31 17.90 1.22
CA ARG A 64 3.59 16.62 1.16
C ARG A 64 2.37 16.65 0.22
N GLY A 65 1.75 17.82 0.02
CA GLY A 65 0.57 17.96 -0.82
C GLY A 65 0.85 17.86 -2.31
N GLU A 66 2.12 17.99 -2.72
CA GLU A 66 2.52 17.92 -4.13
C GLU A 66 2.62 16.49 -4.65
N PHE A 67 2.87 15.52 -3.76
CA PHE A 67 3.16 14.14 -4.13
C PHE A 67 2.40 13.17 -3.24
N GLU A 68 1.49 12.41 -3.84
CA GLU A 68 0.78 11.32 -3.18
C GLU A 68 0.79 10.09 -4.09
N PHE A 69 1.95 9.43 -4.17
CA PHE A 69 2.10 8.27 -5.03
C PHE A 69 1.53 7.02 -4.37
N ILE A 70 0.23 6.80 -4.53
CA ILE A 70 -0.44 5.59 -4.02
C ILE A 70 -0.01 4.32 -4.76
N ASN A 71 0.40 4.45 -6.02
CA ASN A 71 0.88 3.36 -6.85
C ASN A 71 2.12 3.76 -7.65
N ALA A 72 3.02 2.80 -7.87
CA ALA A 72 4.16 2.90 -8.78
C ALA A 72 4.02 1.88 -9.91
N ARG A 73 4.37 2.25 -11.14
CA ARG A 73 4.27 1.36 -12.31
C ARG A 73 5.56 0.56 -12.47
N ALA A 74 5.46 -0.77 -12.47
CA ALA A 74 6.56 -1.70 -12.69
C ALA A 74 7.45 -1.30 -13.88
N GLU A 75 6.84 -0.89 -14.99
CA GLU A 75 7.52 -0.57 -16.25
C GLU A 75 8.45 0.63 -16.17
N THR A 76 8.27 1.50 -15.17
CA THR A 76 9.03 2.76 -15.05
C THR A 76 9.63 2.97 -13.66
N VAL A 77 9.49 1.98 -12.77
CA VAL A 77 9.85 2.13 -11.35
C VAL A 77 11.34 2.42 -11.16
N THR A 78 12.20 1.86 -12.01
CA THR A 78 13.66 2.06 -11.96
C THR A 78 14.13 3.34 -12.65
N GLU A 79 13.25 4.01 -13.39
CA GLU A 79 13.59 5.21 -14.17
C GLU A 79 13.09 6.49 -13.49
N LYS A 80 11.96 6.41 -12.80
CA LYS A 80 11.33 7.57 -12.17
C LYS A 80 12.10 7.96 -10.92
N ARG A 81 12.58 9.21 -10.87
CA ARG A 81 13.24 9.82 -9.69
C ARG A 81 12.48 9.61 -8.38
N SER A 82 11.15 9.58 -8.41
CA SER A 82 10.32 9.35 -7.22
C SER A 82 10.44 7.93 -6.64
N PHE A 83 10.90 6.95 -7.42
CA PHE A 83 10.85 5.53 -7.05
C PHE A 83 12.18 4.80 -7.20
N ALA A 84 13.08 5.21 -8.09
CA ALA A 84 14.29 4.45 -8.43
C ALA A 84 15.16 4.13 -7.21
N GLU A 85 15.41 5.12 -6.35
CA GLU A 85 16.20 4.91 -5.13
C GLU A 85 15.48 4.01 -4.12
N ALA A 86 14.15 4.17 -3.98
CA ALA A 86 13.35 3.32 -3.11
C ALA A 86 13.27 1.88 -3.63
N TYR A 87 13.24 1.68 -4.95
CA TYR A 87 13.32 0.36 -5.57
C TYR A 87 14.64 -0.34 -5.24
N GLU A 88 15.75 0.40 -5.22
CA GLU A 88 17.08 -0.14 -4.90
C GLU A 88 17.30 -0.40 -3.41
N GLN A 89 16.68 0.37 -2.51
CA GLN A 89 17.06 0.37 -1.09
C GLN A 89 15.89 0.16 -0.12
N ARG A 90 14.66 0.50 -0.50
CA ARG A 90 13.51 0.64 0.41
C ARG A 90 12.30 -0.10 -0.13
N ARG A 91 12.43 -1.42 -0.20
CA ARG A 91 11.33 -2.33 -0.57
C ARG A 91 10.58 -2.77 0.68
N CYS A 92 9.30 -3.00 0.51
CA CYS A 92 8.44 -3.58 1.52
C CYS A 92 7.44 -4.56 0.91
N LEU A 93 6.88 -5.41 1.75
CA LEU A 93 5.66 -6.17 1.50
C LEU A 93 4.49 -5.38 2.07
N VAL A 94 3.38 -5.35 1.33
CA VAL A 94 2.11 -4.80 1.79
C VAL A 94 1.12 -5.96 1.98
N PRO A 95 0.92 -6.44 3.22
CA PRO A 95 -0.01 -7.52 3.50
C PRO A 95 -1.45 -7.13 3.17
N ALA A 96 -2.17 -8.02 2.48
CA ALA A 96 -3.59 -7.91 2.20
C ALA A 96 -4.26 -9.28 2.22
N ASP A 97 -5.57 -9.31 2.44
CA ASP A 97 -6.42 -10.50 2.25
C ASP A 97 -7.45 -10.32 1.12
N GLY A 98 -7.42 -9.16 0.48
CA GLY A 98 -8.20 -8.84 -0.70
C GLY A 98 -7.96 -7.40 -1.16
N PHE A 99 -8.29 -7.11 -2.40
CA PHE A 99 -8.31 -5.75 -2.95
C PHE A 99 -9.62 -5.46 -3.66
N TYR A 100 -9.94 -4.18 -3.88
CA TYR A 100 -11.17 -3.80 -4.56
C TYR A 100 -10.89 -3.19 -5.92
N GLU A 101 -11.66 -3.61 -6.93
CA GLU A 101 -11.68 -2.99 -8.25
C GLU A 101 -13.12 -2.75 -8.70
N TRP A 102 -13.32 -1.73 -9.52
CA TRP A 102 -14.63 -1.26 -9.94
C TRP A 102 -14.85 -1.57 -11.41
N ARG A 103 -15.79 -2.47 -11.69
CA ARG A 103 -16.22 -2.77 -13.05
C ARG A 103 -17.29 -1.78 -13.50
N GLU A 104 -17.17 -1.27 -14.70
CA GLU A 104 -18.20 -0.42 -15.31
C GLU A 104 -19.40 -1.26 -15.73
N GLU A 105 -20.58 -0.94 -15.19
CA GLU A 105 -21.84 -1.61 -15.49
C GLU A 105 -22.87 -0.54 -15.89
N GLY A 106 -22.91 -0.21 -17.18
CA GLY A 106 -23.76 0.87 -17.70
C GLY A 106 -23.26 2.24 -17.23
N THR A 107 -24.06 2.96 -16.44
CA THR A 107 -23.71 4.29 -15.90
C THR A 107 -23.11 4.24 -14.50
N GLU A 108 -23.16 3.08 -13.84
CA GLU A 108 -22.67 2.91 -12.48
C GLU A 108 -21.43 2.01 -12.45
N LYS A 109 -20.71 2.06 -11.33
CA LYS A 109 -19.54 1.21 -11.10
C LYS A 109 -19.83 0.23 -9.97
N GLN A 110 -19.79 -1.06 -10.28
CA GLN A 110 -19.96 -2.12 -9.30
C GLN A 110 -18.60 -2.47 -8.69
N PRO A 111 -18.39 -2.28 -7.37
CA PRO A 111 -17.18 -2.74 -6.72
C PRO A 111 -17.15 -4.27 -6.60
N TYR A 112 -16.00 -4.86 -6.88
CA TYR A 112 -15.69 -6.26 -6.66
C TYR A 112 -14.56 -6.36 -5.64
N ARG A 113 -14.70 -7.25 -4.65
CA ARG A 113 -13.57 -7.67 -3.82
C ARG A 113 -12.90 -8.87 -4.48
N VAL A 114 -11.61 -8.73 -4.78
CA VAL A 114 -10.76 -9.74 -5.38
C VAL A 114 -9.86 -10.34 -4.29
N THR A 115 -9.71 -11.66 -4.29
CA THR A 115 -8.84 -12.41 -3.37
C THR A 115 -8.08 -13.48 -4.13
N ARG A 116 -7.09 -14.10 -3.47
CA ARG A 116 -6.66 -15.45 -3.86
C ARG A 116 -7.83 -16.42 -3.70
N ASP A 117 -7.89 -17.44 -4.56
CA ASP A 117 -8.96 -18.45 -4.49
C ASP A 117 -8.95 -19.23 -3.15
N ASP A 118 -7.75 -19.46 -2.60
CA ASP A 118 -7.55 -20.11 -1.30
C ASP A 118 -7.90 -19.22 -0.09
N GLN A 119 -8.31 -17.97 -0.33
CA GLN A 119 -8.64 -16.94 0.67
C GLN A 119 -7.51 -16.62 1.67
N ARG A 120 -6.27 -17.04 1.40
CA ARG A 120 -5.14 -16.76 2.29
C ARG A 120 -4.65 -15.32 2.10
N PRO A 121 -4.14 -14.67 3.17
CA PRO A 121 -3.41 -13.43 3.03
C PRO A 121 -2.21 -13.56 2.09
N PHE A 122 -1.93 -12.48 1.37
CA PHE A 122 -0.85 -12.38 0.39
C PHE A 122 -0.13 -11.03 0.51
N ALA A 123 1.07 -10.94 -0.05
CA ALA A 123 1.81 -9.70 -0.14
C ALA A 123 1.61 -9.05 -1.51
N MET A 124 1.44 -7.73 -1.52
CA MET A 124 1.72 -6.92 -2.71
C MET A 124 3.13 -6.34 -2.59
N ALA A 125 3.87 -6.29 -3.70
CA ALA A 125 5.17 -5.64 -3.74
C ALA A 125 5.00 -4.13 -3.54
N GLY A 126 5.74 -3.57 -2.58
CA GLY A 126 5.69 -2.14 -2.27
C GLY A 126 7.07 -1.52 -2.15
N LEU A 127 7.09 -0.19 -2.24
CA LEU A 127 8.26 0.64 -1.92
C LEU A 127 7.91 1.59 -0.79
N TRP A 128 8.90 2.00 -0.02
CA TRP A 128 8.71 2.97 1.05
C TRP A 128 9.77 4.06 1.07
N GLU A 129 9.48 5.15 1.78
CA GLU A 129 10.35 6.32 1.86
C GLU A 129 10.26 6.99 3.23
N ARG A 130 11.37 7.63 3.63
CA ARG A 130 11.40 8.55 4.78
C ARG A 130 11.41 9.98 4.29
N TRP A 131 10.36 10.72 4.61
CA TRP A 131 10.26 12.13 4.30
C TRP A 131 10.37 12.98 5.58
N ARG A 132 11.21 14.01 5.53
CA ARG A 132 11.33 15.01 6.60
C ARG A 132 10.83 16.34 6.07
N PRO A 133 9.77 16.93 6.65
CA PRO A 133 9.30 18.25 6.25
C PRO A 133 10.46 19.25 6.27
N PRO A 134 10.67 20.05 5.20
CA PRO A 134 11.63 21.13 5.24
C PRO A 134 11.29 22.07 6.40
N GLN A 135 12.27 22.36 7.26
CA GLN A 135 12.10 23.38 8.28
C GLN A 135 12.01 24.74 7.58
N ARG A 136 10.80 25.30 7.46
CA ARG A 136 10.67 26.70 7.07
C ARG A 136 11.21 27.53 8.22
N GLN A 137 12.33 28.20 8.00
CA GLN A 137 12.76 29.26 8.90
C GLN A 137 11.67 30.34 8.85
N THR A 138 10.75 30.36 9.81
CA THR A 138 9.82 31.47 10.00
C THR A 138 10.67 32.72 10.10
N GLY A 139 10.44 33.66 9.18
CA GLY A 139 11.34 34.80 8.97
C GLY A 139 11.61 35.60 10.24
N LEU A 140 12.74 36.33 10.23
CA LEU A 140 13.21 37.33 11.20
C LEU A 140 12.24 38.52 11.42
N GLY A 141 10.93 38.26 11.57
CA GLY A 141 9.87 39.27 11.67
C GLY A 141 9.08 39.28 12.99
N GLU A 142 9.12 38.22 13.80
CA GLU A 142 8.43 38.20 15.10
C GLU A 142 9.42 38.32 16.27
N PHE A 143 9.93 39.54 16.46
CA PHE A 143 10.41 39.96 17.78
C PHE A 143 9.19 40.30 18.65
N GLY A 144 8.49 39.27 19.10
CA GLY A 144 7.37 39.38 20.04
C GLY A 144 7.35 38.17 20.95
N THR A 145 7.86 38.32 22.18
CA THR A 145 7.68 37.40 23.32
C THR A 145 7.82 35.90 23.00
N ARG A 146 9.07 35.43 22.94
CA ARG A 146 9.39 33.99 22.98
C ARG A 146 9.00 33.45 24.36
N THR A 147 7.98 32.61 24.42
CA THR A 147 7.89 31.56 25.44
C THR A 147 8.77 30.42 24.96
N ASP A 148 9.81 30.10 25.73
CA ASP A 148 10.66 28.93 25.50
C ASP A 148 9.79 27.66 25.55
N GLY A 149 9.63 26.93 24.44
CA GLY A 149 9.02 25.60 24.53
C GLY A 149 8.59 24.88 23.25
N GLU A 150 8.23 25.56 22.16
CA GLU A 150 7.71 24.88 20.97
C GLU A 150 8.70 24.97 19.81
N HIS A 151 9.75 24.15 19.89
CA HIS A 151 10.42 23.69 18.68
C HIS A 151 9.48 22.67 18.03
N ASP A 152 8.91 23.04 16.89
CA ASP A 152 8.18 22.15 16.01
C ASP A 152 9.19 21.11 15.47
N GLU A 153 9.40 20.02 16.22
CA GLU A 153 10.24 18.91 15.75
C GLU A 153 9.54 18.31 14.53
N ALA A 154 10.05 18.65 13.34
CA ALA A 154 9.60 18.09 12.08
C ALA A 154 9.69 16.55 12.15
N THR A 155 8.57 15.92 12.49
CA THR A 155 8.50 14.48 12.71
C THR A 155 8.71 13.82 11.35
N THR A 156 9.68 12.91 11.27
CA THR A 156 9.91 12.13 10.05
C THR A 156 8.65 11.30 9.75
N VAL A 157 8.17 11.35 8.52
CA VAL A 157 7.02 10.56 8.07
C VAL A 157 7.51 9.42 7.20
N GLU A 158 7.13 8.20 7.53
CA GLU A 158 7.35 7.02 6.70
C GLU A 158 6.13 6.77 5.83
N THR A 159 6.33 6.68 4.53
CA THR A 159 5.27 6.52 3.53
C THR A 159 5.57 5.36 2.60
N PHE A 160 4.53 4.73 2.03
CA PHE A 160 4.71 3.63 1.09
C PHE A 160 3.81 3.75 -0.15
N THR A 161 4.15 2.99 -1.18
CA THR A 161 3.39 2.84 -2.42
C THR A 161 3.31 1.37 -2.82
N VAL A 162 2.27 1.00 -3.55
CA VAL A 162 2.08 -0.36 -4.09
C VAL A 162 2.54 -0.40 -5.54
N LEU A 163 3.27 -1.44 -5.94
CA LEU A 163 3.64 -1.65 -7.33
C LEU A 163 2.47 -2.21 -8.11
N THR A 164 2.31 -1.72 -9.33
CA THR A 164 1.29 -2.16 -10.26
C THR A 164 1.92 -2.57 -11.58
N THR A 165 1.32 -3.55 -12.23
CA THR A 165 1.72 -4.08 -13.54
C THR A 165 0.48 -4.22 -14.44
N GLU A 166 0.67 -4.72 -15.66
CA GLU A 166 -0.42 -5.07 -16.57
C GLU A 166 -1.34 -6.12 -15.93
N PRO A 167 -2.65 -6.15 -16.25
CA PRO A 167 -3.55 -7.12 -15.68
C PRO A 167 -3.39 -8.49 -16.37
N ASN A 168 -3.47 -9.57 -15.58
CA ASN A 168 -3.72 -10.91 -16.09
C ASN A 168 -5.12 -11.01 -16.74
N GLU A 169 -5.45 -12.16 -17.33
CA GLU A 169 -6.73 -12.35 -18.02
C GLU A 169 -7.94 -12.08 -17.12
N PHE A 170 -7.88 -12.53 -15.86
CA PHE A 170 -8.94 -12.35 -14.88
C PHE A 170 -9.16 -10.88 -14.49
N VAL A 171 -8.10 -10.18 -14.08
CA VAL A 171 -8.21 -8.80 -13.60
C VAL A 171 -8.53 -7.85 -14.76
N ARG A 172 -8.18 -8.19 -16.01
CA ARG A 172 -8.48 -7.35 -17.19
C ARG A 172 -9.98 -7.12 -17.38
N GLU A 173 -10.83 -8.03 -16.93
CA GLU A 173 -12.29 -7.87 -16.94
C GLU A 173 -12.79 -6.83 -15.93
N LEU A 174 -12.00 -6.55 -14.88
CA LEU A 174 -12.33 -5.61 -13.81
C LEU A 174 -11.62 -4.26 -14.01
N HIS A 175 -10.33 -4.30 -14.39
CA HIS A 175 -9.49 -3.10 -14.47
C HIS A 175 -8.26 -3.30 -15.40
N HIS A 176 -7.77 -2.20 -16.00
CA HIS A 176 -6.62 -2.20 -16.92
C HIS A 176 -5.24 -2.29 -16.24
N ARG A 177 -5.18 -2.59 -14.93
CA ARG A 177 -3.97 -2.68 -14.09
C ARG A 177 -4.27 -3.56 -12.90
N MET A 178 -3.25 -4.24 -12.39
CA MET A 178 -3.30 -4.98 -11.13
C MET A 178 -2.08 -4.65 -10.26
N SER A 179 -2.18 -4.90 -8.95
CA SER A 179 -1.02 -4.90 -8.07
C SER A 179 -0.08 -6.06 -8.43
N VAL A 180 1.23 -5.87 -8.22
CA VAL A 180 2.20 -6.97 -8.25
C VAL A 180 1.99 -7.79 -6.98
N ILE A 181 1.36 -8.96 -7.12
CA ILE A 181 1.11 -9.91 -6.02
C ILE A 181 2.26 -10.90 -6.00
N LEU A 182 2.84 -11.12 -4.81
CA LEU A 182 3.96 -12.01 -4.61
C LEU A 182 3.50 -13.33 -3.98
N ASP A 183 4.02 -14.44 -4.49
CA ASP A 183 3.92 -15.73 -3.82
C ASP A 183 4.88 -15.84 -2.63
N PRO A 184 4.62 -16.74 -1.66
CA PRO A 184 5.47 -16.87 -0.47
C PRO A 184 6.96 -17.05 -0.75
N GLY A 185 7.32 -17.74 -1.84
CA GLY A 185 8.71 -17.95 -2.24
C GLY A 185 9.38 -16.72 -2.86
N GLU A 186 8.61 -15.74 -3.30
CA GLU A 186 9.07 -14.54 -3.99
C GLU A 186 9.27 -13.36 -3.02
N GLU A 187 8.61 -13.38 -1.87
CA GLU A 187 8.68 -12.32 -0.85
C GLU A 187 10.12 -12.00 -0.42
N ALA A 188 10.93 -13.04 -0.17
CA ALA A 188 12.34 -12.88 0.19
C ALA A 188 13.19 -12.34 -0.97
N ILE A 189 12.88 -12.77 -2.20
CA ILE A 189 13.55 -12.31 -3.42
C ILE A 189 13.22 -10.84 -3.65
N TRP A 190 11.96 -10.44 -3.45
CA TRP A 190 11.57 -9.04 -3.53
C TRP A 190 12.33 -8.18 -2.52
N LEU A 191 12.40 -8.60 -1.26
CA LEU A 191 13.06 -7.81 -0.21
C LEU A 191 14.58 -7.76 -0.37
N HIS A 192 15.23 -8.86 -0.77
CA HIS A 192 16.68 -9.02 -0.65
C HIS A 192 17.40 -9.52 -1.92
N GLY A 193 16.67 -9.98 -2.92
CA GLY A 193 17.23 -10.42 -4.20
C GLY A 193 17.93 -9.29 -4.94
N ASP A 194 18.75 -9.67 -5.91
CA ASP A 194 19.42 -8.70 -6.77
C ASP A 194 18.44 -8.03 -7.75
N ASP A 195 18.97 -7.11 -8.55
CA ASP A 195 18.17 -6.29 -9.42
C ASP A 195 17.47 -7.09 -10.54
N ASP A 196 18.11 -8.13 -11.06
CA ASP A 196 17.57 -8.97 -12.13
C ASP A 196 16.52 -9.92 -11.56
N GLU A 197 16.78 -10.52 -10.39
CA GLU A 197 15.81 -11.34 -9.68
C GLU A 197 14.53 -10.56 -9.34
N ARG A 198 14.66 -9.33 -8.82
CA ARG A 198 13.50 -8.49 -8.49
C ARG A 198 12.69 -8.08 -9.72
N ARG A 199 13.34 -7.79 -10.85
CA ARG A 199 12.64 -7.44 -12.10
C ARG A 199 11.78 -8.59 -12.60
N ALA A 200 12.24 -9.83 -12.45
CA ALA A 200 11.47 -11.00 -12.85
C ALA A 200 10.15 -11.15 -12.07
N LEU A 201 10.01 -10.53 -10.89
CA LEU A 201 8.80 -10.55 -10.07
C LEU A 201 7.77 -9.49 -10.46
N LEU A 202 8.09 -8.57 -11.38
CA LEU A 202 7.21 -7.44 -11.73
C LEU A 202 6.14 -7.79 -12.79
N GLU A 203 5.90 -9.09 -12.98
CA GLU A 203 4.94 -9.65 -13.92
C GLU A 203 3.53 -9.75 -13.31
N PRO A 204 2.47 -9.87 -14.15
CA PRO A 204 1.12 -10.13 -13.66
C PRO A 204 1.06 -11.48 -12.92
N TYR A 205 0.39 -11.51 -11.76
CA TYR A 205 0.22 -12.73 -10.98
C TYR A 205 -0.45 -13.84 -11.79
N ASP A 206 0.13 -15.03 -11.76
CA ASP A 206 -0.24 -16.19 -12.58
C ASP A 206 -1.13 -17.22 -11.85
N GLY A 207 -1.27 -17.08 -10.53
CA GLY A 207 -2.13 -17.93 -9.72
C GLY A 207 -3.63 -17.59 -9.79
N GLU A 208 -4.44 -18.43 -9.15
CA GLU A 208 -5.90 -18.31 -9.18
C GLU A 208 -6.42 -17.19 -8.27
N LEU A 209 -7.31 -16.37 -8.83
CA LEU A 209 -8.00 -15.28 -8.15
C LEU A 209 -9.51 -15.52 -8.20
N ALA A 210 -10.20 -15.09 -7.15
CA ALA A 210 -11.65 -15.07 -7.07
C ALA A 210 -12.13 -13.63 -6.88
N ALA A 211 -13.29 -13.29 -7.47
CA ALA A 211 -13.92 -11.99 -7.31
C ALA A 211 -15.39 -12.14 -6.95
N ARG A 212 -15.85 -11.32 -6.01
CA ARG A 212 -17.26 -11.23 -5.64
C ARG A 212 -17.72 -9.77 -5.61
N PRO A 213 -18.93 -9.46 -6.09
CA PRO A 213 -19.47 -8.11 -6.00
C PRO A 213 -19.74 -7.77 -4.53
N VAL A 214 -19.54 -6.50 -4.17
CA VAL A 214 -19.77 -6.00 -2.81
C VAL A 214 -20.62 -4.72 -2.80
N SER A 215 -21.03 -4.30 -1.61
CA SER A 215 -21.80 -3.08 -1.40
C SER A 215 -21.05 -1.84 -1.86
N THR A 216 -21.78 -0.86 -2.40
CA THR A 216 -21.23 0.47 -2.73
C THR A 216 -20.82 1.27 -1.49
N ALA A 217 -21.12 0.79 -0.28
CA ALA A 217 -20.59 1.32 0.97
C ALA A 217 -19.06 1.43 0.96
N VAL A 218 -18.35 0.53 0.25
CA VAL A 218 -16.89 0.58 0.10
C VAL A 218 -16.38 1.85 -0.58
N ASN A 219 -17.21 2.55 -1.37
CA ASN A 219 -16.82 3.77 -2.07
C ASN A 219 -16.36 4.87 -1.11
N ASP A 220 -17.00 4.96 0.06
CA ASP A 220 -16.62 5.88 1.12
C ASP A 220 -15.53 5.24 2.01
N PRO A 221 -14.30 5.78 2.03
CA PRO A 221 -13.21 5.24 2.84
C PRO A 221 -13.44 5.33 4.36
N SER A 222 -14.42 6.12 4.82
CA SER A 222 -14.80 6.15 6.24
C SER A 222 -15.63 4.94 6.68
N ASN A 223 -16.22 4.20 5.72
CA ASN A 223 -16.91 2.96 5.99
C ASN A 223 -15.89 1.80 6.12
N ASP A 224 -15.32 1.62 7.30
CA ASP A 224 -14.36 0.55 7.60
C ASP A 224 -14.98 -0.50 8.53
N SER A 225 -15.89 -1.31 8.00
CA SER A 225 -16.63 -2.33 8.76
C SER A 225 -17.04 -3.50 7.87
N PRO A 226 -17.48 -4.65 8.45
CA PRO A 226 -17.95 -5.79 7.67
C PRO A 226 -19.06 -5.47 6.65
N ALA A 227 -19.83 -4.39 6.84
CA ALA A 227 -20.90 -4.00 5.92
C ALA A 227 -20.41 -3.69 4.49
N VAL A 228 -19.13 -3.32 4.31
CA VAL A 228 -18.57 -3.14 2.97
C VAL A 228 -18.44 -4.45 2.18
N LEU A 229 -18.57 -5.59 2.87
CA LEU A 229 -18.51 -6.93 2.30
C LEU A 229 -19.88 -7.46 1.90
N ASP A 230 -20.97 -6.77 2.23
CA ASP A 230 -22.32 -7.21 1.92
C ASP A 230 -22.58 -7.27 0.42
N ALA A 231 -23.61 -8.01 0.01
CA ALA A 231 -24.01 -8.06 -1.39
C ALA A 231 -24.50 -6.69 -1.89
N PRO A 232 -24.42 -6.40 -3.20
CA PRO A 232 -24.94 -5.16 -3.75
C PRO A 232 -26.42 -4.95 -3.41
N GLY A 233 -26.76 -3.75 -2.91
CA GLY A 233 -28.15 -3.38 -2.57
C GLY A 233 -28.70 -3.95 -1.26
N ALA A 234 -27.86 -4.53 -0.41
CA ALA A 234 -28.20 -4.93 0.95
C ALA A 234 -28.35 -3.73 1.90
#